data_AF-A0AAW2MVZ9-F1
#
_entry.id   AF-A0AAW2MVZ9-F1
#
_cell.length_a   1.000
_cell.length_b   1.000
_cell.length_c   1.000
_cell.angle_alpha   90.00
_cell.angle_beta   90.00
_cell.angle_gamma   90.00
#
_symmetry.space_group_name_H-M   'P 1'
#
loop_
_entity.id
_entity.type
_entity.pdbx_description
1 polymer ?
#
loop_
_entity_poly.entity_id
_entity_poly.type
_entity_poly.pdbx_seq_one_letter_code
_entity_poly.pdbx_strand_id
1 'polypeptide(L)' 'MVNVPKTKKTYCKSKECKKHTLHKVTQYKKGKDSLAAQGKRRYDRKQSGYGGQTKPVFHKKRCKHFEIGGDKKGKGTSLF' A
#
# COMPACT_ATOMS: atom_id res chain seq x y z
N MET A 1 2.85 14.61 6.35
CA MET A 1 2.21 14.51 5.03
C MET A 1 3.26 14.07 4.03
N VAL A 2 3.11 12.89 3.42
CA VAL A 2 4.08 12.39 2.42
C VAL A 2 3.46 12.56 1.04
N ASN A 3 4.11 13.37 0.20
CA ASN A 3 3.71 13.61 -1.19
C ASN A 3 4.69 12.92 -2.14
N VAL A 4 4.17 12.11 -3.07
CA VAL A 4 4.95 11.37 -4.08
C VAL A 4 4.49 11.76 -5.49
N PRO A 5 5.39 12.02 -6.46
CA PRO A 5 4.99 12.38 -7.82
C PRO A 5 4.26 11.24 -8.53
N LYS A 6 3.31 11.58 -9.42
CA LYS A 6 2.55 10.62 -10.26
C LYS A 6 3.43 9.92 -11.31
N THR A 7 4.60 10.46 -11.64
CA THR A 7 5.57 9.86 -12.55
C THR A 7 6.96 9.85 -11.92
N LYS A 8 7.71 8.75 -12.10
CA LYS A 8 9.07 8.59 -11.60
C LYS A 8 9.94 7.87 -12.63
N LYS A 9 11.14 8.40 -12.91
CA LYS A 9 12.16 7.69 -13.69
C LYS A 9 12.84 6.68 -12.78
N THR A 10 12.70 5.39 -13.07
CA THR A 10 13.33 4.31 -12.29
C THR A 10 13.72 3.15 -13.19
N TYR A 11 14.49 2.21 -12.65
CA TYR A 11 15.00 1.08 -13.41
C TYR A 11 13.89 0.08 -13.71
N CYS A 12 13.70 -0.25 -14.98
CA CYS A 12 12.77 -1.29 -15.39
C CYS A 12 13.47 -2.66 -15.39
N LYS A 13 13.04 -3.55 -14.48
CA LYS A 13 13.55 -4.93 -14.37
C LYS A 13 13.01 -5.89 -15.44
N SER A 14 12.11 -5.42 -16.33
CA SER A 14 11.63 -6.25 -17.43
C SER A 14 12.80 -6.69 -18.31
N LYS A 15 12.77 -7.95 -18.75
CA LYS A 15 13.83 -8.57 -19.57
C LYS A 15 14.14 -7.77 -20.84
N GLU A 16 13.13 -7.10 -21.39
CA GLU A 16 13.21 -6.32 -22.63
C GLU A 16 13.73 -4.89 -22.43
N CYS A 17 13.51 -4.30 -21.25
CA CYS A 17 13.83 -2.89 -21.03
C CYS A 17 15.24 -2.68 -20.47
N LYS A 18 15.58 -3.36 -19.36
CA LYS A 18 16.85 -3.28 -18.61
C LYS A 18 17.48 -1.86 -18.51
N LYS A 19 16.65 -0.81 -18.52
CA LYS A 19 17.06 0.60 -18.56
C LYS A 19 16.14 1.47 -17.71
N HIS A 20 16.56 2.72 -17.45
CA HIS A 20 15.74 3.68 -16.71
C HIS A 20 14.64 4.26 -17.59
N THR A 21 13.39 3.93 -17.27
CA THR A 21 12.19 4.39 -17.98
C THR A 21 11.30 5.23 -17.07
N LEU A 22 10.36 5.98 -17.66
CA LEU A 22 9.32 6.69 -16.92
C LEU A 22 8.24 5.70 -16.49
N HIS A 23 7.95 5.65 -15.19
CA HIS A 23 6.90 4.82 -14.60
C HIS A 23 5.79 5.69 -14.01
N LYS A 24 4.54 5.26 -14.21
CA LYS A 24 3.39 5.81 -13.49
C LYS A 24 3.38 5.25 -12.07
N VAL A 25 3.28 6.14 -11.09
CA VAL A 25 3.21 5.79 -9.67
C VAL A 25 1.75 5.75 -9.26
N THR A 26 1.31 4.60 -8.77
CA THR A 26 -0.02 4.41 -8.20
C THR A 26 0.10 3.92 -6.76
N GLN A 27 -0.93 4.18 -5.96
CA GLN A 27 -1.01 3.58 -4.63
C GLN A 27 -1.52 2.16 -4.81
N TYR A 28 -0.77 1.20 -4.25
CA TYR A 28 -1.28 -0.17 -4.16
C TYR A 28 -2.55 -0.19 -3.31
N LYS A 29 -3.62 -0.77 -3.87
CA LYS A 29 -4.83 -1.12 -3.13
C LYS A 29 -4.84 -2.63 -2.96
N LYS A 30 -5.09 -3.09 -1.74
CA LYS A 30 -5.27 -4.52 -1.48
C LYS A 30 -6.51 -5.00 -2.23
N GLY A 31 -6.36 -6.07 -3.02
CA GLY A 31 -7.50 -6.76 -3.63
C GLY A 31 -8.35 -7.50 -2.59
N LYS A 32 -9.49 -8.06 -3.04
CA LYS A 32 -10.34 -8.90 -2.19
C LYS A 32 -9.59 -10.16 -1.75
N ASP A 33 -9.69 -10.50 -0.47
CA ASP A 33 -9.08 -11.72 0.06
C ASP A 33 -9.78 -12.98 -0.49
N SER A 34 -8.98 -13.95 -0.93
CA SER A 34 -9.49 -15.24 -1.42
C SER A 34 -9.86 -16.17 -0.26
N LEU A 35 -11.06 -16.77 -0.32
CA LEU A 35 -11.55 -17.72 0.69
C LEU A 35 -10.89 -19.11 0.59
N ALA A 36 -10.44 -19.50 -0.62
CA ALA A 36 -9.86 -20.82 -0.85
C ALA A 36 -8.43 -20.96 -0.29
N ALA A 37 -7.79 -19.85 0.06
CA ALA A 37 -6.44 -19.84 0.62
C ALA A 37 -6.36 -20.72 1.88
N GLN A 38 -5.31 -21.53 1.99
CA GLN A 38 -5.15 -22.48 3.10
C GLN A 38 -5.21 -21.80 4.48
N GLY A 39 -4.61 -20.61 4.60
CA GLY A 39 -4.63 -19.84 5.84
C GLY A 39 -6.04 -19.42 6.27
N LYS A 40 -6.88 -19.02 5.30
CA LYS A 40 -8.26 -18.61 5.57
C LYS A 40 -9.13 -19.81 5.99
N ARG A 41 -9.04 -20.93 5.26
CA ARG A 41 -9.70 -22.19 5.64
C ARG A 41 -9.35 -22.65 7.05
N ARG A 42 -8.06 -22.57 7.42
CA ARG A 42 -7.58 -22.92 8.76
C ARG A 42 -8.12 -21.96 9.82
N TYR A 43 -8.15 -20.66 9.54
CA TYR A 43 -8.65 -19.65 10.46
C TYR A 43 -10.15 -19.81 10.74
N ASP A 44 -10.94 -20.02 9.69
CA ASP A 44 -12.40 -20.17 9.82
C ASP A 44 -12.77 -21.43 10.63
N ARG A 45 -12.07 -22.54 10.41
CA ARG A 45 -12.20 -23.75 11.23
C ARG A 45 -11.76 -23.55 12.68
N LYS A 46 -10.79 -22.68 12.95
CA LYS A 46 -10.37 -22.36 14.32
C LYS A 46 -11.39 -21.46 15.02
N GLN A 47 -12.04 -20.59 14.26
CA GLN A 47 -12.99 -19.62 14.78
C GLN A 47 -14.39 -20.20 15.03
N SER A 48 -14.72 -21.37 14.47
CA SER A 48 -16.01 -22.02 14.70
C SER A 48 -16.15 -22.53 16.14
N GLY A 49 -17.37 -22.46 16.67
CA GLY A 49 -17.70 -22.88 18.05
C GLY A 49 -17.69 -21.71 19.04
N TYR A 50 -17.56 -22.03 20.31
CA TYR A 50 -17.51 -21.05 21.41
C TYR A 50 -16.05 -20.77 21.80
N GLY A 51 -15.75 -19.55 22.28
CA GLY A 51 -14.39 -19.15 22.67
C GLY A 51 -13.89 -17.84 22.08
N GLY A 52 -14.69 -17.19 21.22
CA GLY A 52 -14.41 -15.84 20.72
C GLY A 52 -13.22 -15.75 19.77
N GLN A 53 -12.49 -14.65 19.83
CA GLN A 53 -11.42 -14.34 18.89
C GLN A 53 -10.18 -15.22 19.10
N THR A 54 -9.85 -16.08 18.13
CA THR A 54 -8.79 -17.11 18.31
C THR A 54 -7.38 -16.73 17.84
N LYS A 55 -7.20 -15.54 17.22
CA LYS A 55 -5.88 -15.00 16.81
C LYS A 55 -5.72 -13.51 17.15
N PRO A 56 -4.50 -13.04 17.45
CA PRO A 56 -4.26 -11.63 17.78
C PRO A 56 -4.63 -10.66 16.65
N VAL A 57 -5.16 -9.49 17.02
CA VAL A 57 -5.45 -8.38 16.11
C VAL A 57 -4.43 -7.26 16.35
N PHE A 58 -3.82 -6.76 15.27
CA PHE A 58 -2.83 -5.68 15.35
C PHE A 58 -3.49 -4.30 15.19
N HIS A 59 -3.19 -3.37 16.11
CA HIS A 59 -3.90 -2.07 16.20
C HIS A 59 -3.07 -0.86 15.75
N LYS A 60 -1.75 -0.97 15.60
CA LYS A 60 -0.88 0.17 15.26
C LYS A 60 -0.81 0.37 13.72
N LYS A 61 -0.85 1.62 13.25
CA LYS A 61 -0.73 1.98 11.83
C LYS A 61 0.52 2.82 11.59
N ARG A 62 1.20 2.66 10.43
CA ARG A 62 2.51 3.28 10.14
C ARG A 62 2.42 4.78 9.81
N CYS A 63 1.58 5.16 8.85
CA CYS A 63 1.46 6.55 8.38
C CYS A 63 -0.01 6.92 8.19
N LYS A 64 -0.41 8.09 8.71
CA LYS A 64 -1.81 8.54 8.71
C LYS A 64 -2.24 9.25 7.41
N HIS A 65 -1.33 9.97 6.74
CA HIS A 65 -1.65 10.78 5.55
C HIS A 65 -0.60 10.63 4.45
N PHE A 66 -1.02 10.11 3.31
CA PHE A 66 -0.19 9.83 2.13
C PHE A 66 -0.94 10.24 0.87
N GLU A 67 -0.29 11.01 0.00
CA GLU A 67 -0.89 11.56 -1.22
C GLU A 67 0.04 11.36 -2.42
N ILE A 68 -0.56 11.12 -3.59
CA ILE A 68 0.16 11.00 -4.86
C ILE A 68 -0.21 12.19 -5.75
N GLY A 69 0.80 12.98 -6.11
CA GLY A 69 0.69 14.09 -7.04
C GLY A 69 0.16 15.38 -6.44
N GLY A 70 0.46 15.64 -5.17
CA GLY A 70 0.23 16.95 -4.58
C GLY A 70 1.19 17.99 -5.16
N ASP A 71 0.81 19.26 -5.07
CA ASP A 71 1.62 20.39 -5.51
C ASP A 71 2.97 20.42 -4.79
N LYS A 72 4.04 20.73 -5.53
CA LYS A 72 5.36 20.91 -4.92
C LYS A 72 5.28 22.13 -4.02
N LYS A 73 5.72 21.98 -2.77
CA LYS A 73 5.79 23.11 -1.83
C LYS A 73 6.62 24.23 -2.46
N GLY A 74 6.01 25.40 -2.63
CA GLY A 74 6.68 26.59 -3.14
C GLY A 74 7.86 26.96 -2.25
N LYS A 75 8.91 27.53 -2.84
CA LYS A 75 10.02 28.10 -2.08
C LYS A 75 9.53 29.40 -1.44
N GLY A 76 9.27 29.36 -0.13
CA GLY A 76 9.10 30.52 0.74
C GLY A 76 8.29 31.69 0.15
N THR A 77 7.02 31.46 -0.18
CA THR A 77 6.09 32.58 -0.33
C THR A 77 5.57 32.95 1.06
N SER A 78 5.63 34.24 1.41
CA SER A 78 5.12 34.79 2.66
C SER A 78 3.71 34.30 2.95
N LEU A 79 3.49 33.87 4.19
CA LEU A 79 2.16 33.53 4.71
C LEU A 79 1.28 34.79 4.67
N PHE A 80 0.48 34.90 3.61
CA PHE A 80 -0.77 35.64 3.60
C PHE A 80 -1.90 34.62 3.44
#